data_AF-A0AAN8PGF2-F1
#
_entry.id   AF-A0AAN8PGF2-F1
#
_cell.length_a   1.000
_cell.length_b   1.000
_cell.length_c   1.000
_cell.angle_alpha   90.00
_cell.angle_beta   90.00
_cell.angle_gamma   90.00
#
_symmetry.space_group_name_H-M   'P 1'
#
loop_
_entity.id
_entity.type
_entity.pdbx_description
1 polymer ?
#
loop_
_entity_poly.entity_id
_entity_poly.type
_entity_poly.pdbx_seq_one_letter_code
_entity_poly.pdbx_strand_id
1 'polypeptide(L)'
;MNIEELEVPDNFPTSKDEQLQYLYDIVNKIIDMVYVSSQPIVKQIIENKDAESATIDVYYYCICKLDIPGSKMIYCENRNCKRGIWFHYECVDLEEENVPEGLWFCSPACEKEKAKRKSKKKVCVADSLLDRKGLYVSKVIWSGLNQKVRRDAIRENDGERIILHWKMDLLQFFEKHHPKYFLIGFRLLASINGAVSTRLQHTLKWNRCVNVNGRAGNNIAMDLQMEYYNKEYKGTVFLINSIEIPFF
;
A
#
# COMPACT_ATOMS: atom_id res chain seq x y z
N MET A 1 11.13 27.28 16.52
CA MET A 1 9.88 28.00 16.86
C MET A 1 9.69 27.81 18.35
N ASN A 2 9.87 28.89 19.12
CA ASN A 2 9.66 28.90 20.57
C ASN A 2 8.18 28.61 20.84
N ILE A 3 7.90 27.62 21.70
CA ILE A 3 6.55 27.15 22.04
C ILE A 3 5.99 27.94 23.25
N GLU A 4 6.72 28.93 23.75
CA GLU A 4 6.44 29.56 25.06
C GLU A 4 5.40 30.69 25.06
N GLU A 5 4.82 31.05 23.91
CA GLU A 5 3.76 32.07 23.83
C GLU A 5 2.63 31.63 22.89
N LEU A 6 1.98 30.52 23.21
CA LEU A 6 0.67 30.21 22.64
C LEU A 6 -0.40 30.85 23.54
N GLU A 7 -0.95 31.98 23.08
CA GLU A 7 -2.10 32.61 23.72
C GLU A 7 -3.25 31.61 23.80
N VAL A 8 -3.75 31.39 25.02
CA VAL A 8 -4.89 30.50 25.26
C VAL A 8 -6.12 31.17 24.64
N PRO A 9 -6.87 30.49 23.75
CA PRO A 9 -8.06 31.07 23.15
C PRO A 9 -9.09 31.47 24.21
N ASP A 10 -9.77 32.61 24.01
CA ASP A 10 -10.73 33.18 24.98
C ASP A 10 -11.86 32.22 25.41
N ASN A 11 -12.16 31.20 24.60
CA ASN A 11 -13.19 30.18 24.85
C ASN A 11 -12.65 28.84 25.37
N PHE A 12 -11.42 28.79 25.90
CA PHE A 12 -10.84 27.56 26.43
C PHE A 12 -11.47 27.19 27.79
N PRO A 13 -12.12 26.02 27.92
CA PRO A 13 -12.83 25.66 29.14
C PRO A 13 -11.89 25.33 30.31
N THR A 14 -12.38 25.48 31.55
CA THR A 14 -11.57 25.34 32.78
C THR A 14 -11.52 23.90 33.30
N SER A 15 -12.54 23.09 33.00
CA SER A 15 -12.63 21.69 33.45
C SER A 15 -11.83 20.76 32.54
N LYS A 16 -11.11 19.79 33.13
CA LYS A 16 -10.20 18.89 32.40
C LYS A 16 -10.90 18.05 31.34
N ASP A 17 -12.12 17.60 31.60
CA ASP A 17 -12.89 16.78 30.65
C ASP A 17 -13.43 17.63 29.49
N GLU A 18 -13.80 18.88 29.76
CA GLU A 18 -14.25 19.86 28.75
C GLU A 18 -13.08 20.36 27.90
N GLN A 19 -11.88 20.48 28.46
CA GLN A 19 -10.65 20.78 27.71
C GLN A 19 -10.33 19.69 26.70
N LEU A 20 -10.52 18.42 27.10
CA LEU A 20 -10.30 17.27 26.23
C LEU A 20 -11.30 17.26 25.07
N GLN A 21 -12.58 17.55 25.34
CA GLN A 21 -13.60 17.70 24.30
C GLN A 21 -13.31 18.87 23.36
N TYR A 22 -12.95 20.03 23.90
CA TYR A 22 -12.57 21.21 23.13
C TYR A 22 -11.39 20.93 22.19
N LEU A 23 -10.39 20.17 22.66
CA LEU A 23 -9.24 19.78 21.86
C LEU A 23 -9.66 18.82 20.74
N TYR A 24 -10.51 17.83 21.02
CA TYR A 24 -11.06 16.94 19.98
C TYR A 24 -11.83 17.72 18.91
N ASP A 25 -12.65 18.70 19.30
CA ASP A 25 -13.40 19.54 18.37
C ASP A 25 -12.51 20.39 17.48
N ILE A 26 -11.45 20.99 18.03
CA ILE A 26 -10.47 21.75 17.24
C ILE A 26 -9.73 20.83 16.27
N VAL A 27 -9.25 19.67 16.75
CA VAL A 27 -8.53 18.71 15.92
C VAL A 27 -9.42 18.23 14.78
N ASN A 28 -10.69 17.94 15.04
CA ASN A 28 -11.66 17.59 14.00
C ASN A 28 -11.82 18.71 12.97
N LYS A 29 -11.97 19.97 13.39
CA LYS A 29 -12.07 21.13 12.48
C LYS A 29 -10.81 21.34 11.64
N ILE A 30 -9.62 21.13 12.23
CA ILE A 30 -8.35 21.24 11.51
C ILE A 30 -8.24 20.10 10.49
N ILE A 31 -8.57 18.87 10.90
CA ILE A 31 -8.58 17.72 10.00
C ILE A 31 -9.56 17.96 8.86
N ASP A 32 -10.76 18.46 9.12
CA ASP A 32 -11.74 18.80 8.10
C ASP A 32 -11.22 19.89 7.15
N MET A 33 -10.61 20.97 7.66
CA MET A 33 -10.00 22.00 6.82
C MET A 33 -8.86 21.46 5.96
N VAL A 34 -7.96 20.66 6.53
CA VAL A 34 -6.84 20.07 5.81
C VAL A 34 -7.34 19.05 4.79
N TYR A 35 -8.36 18.26 5.13
CA TYR A 35 -8.92 17.22 4.28
C TYR A 35 -9.72 17.83 3.10
N VAL A 36 -10.54 18.86 3.35
CA VAL A 36 -11.33 19.57 2.34
C VAL A 36 -10.45 20.44 1.43
N SER A 37 -9.35 21.00 1.95
CA SER A 37 -8.41 21.79 1.13
C SER A 37 -7.45 20.93 0.32
N SER A 38 -7.08 19.75 0.82
CA SER A 38 -6.02 18.93 0.21
C SER A 38 -6.46 18.13 -1.01
N GLN A 39 -7.76 17.90 -1.23
CA GLN A 39 -8.21 17.06 -2.35
C GLN A 39 -9.40 17.64 -3.13
N PRO A 40 -9.26 17.89 -4.46
CA PRO A 40 -10.37 18.33 -5.31
C PRO A 40 -11.52 17.30 -5.37
N ILE A 41 -11.22 16.03 -5.10
CA ILE A 41 -12.18 14.92 -5.00
C ILE A 41 -13.17 15.08 -3.84
N VAL A 42 -12.72 15.61 -2.69
CA VAL A 42 -13.58 15.73 -1.50
C VAL A 42 -14.62 16.84 -1.69
N LYS A 43 -14.24 17.93 -2.37
CA LYS A 43 -15.18 19.00 -2.74
C LYS A 43 -16.28 18.48 -3.67
N GLN A 44 -15.91 17.72 -4.70
CA GLN A 44 -16.87 17.12 -5.63
C GLN A 44 -17.85 16.14 -4.94
N ILE A 45 -17.40 15.39 -3.93
CA ILE A 45 -18.28 14.47 -3.18
C ILE A 45 -19.27 15.24 -2.30
N ILE A 46 -18.85 16.37 -1.71
CA ILE A 46 -19.71 17.21 -0.87
C ILE A 46 -20.76 17.94 -1.72
N GLU A 47 -20.37 18.44 -2.88
CA GLU A 47 -21.26 19.12 -3.84
C GLU A 47 -22.29 18.18 -4.47
N ASN A 48 -22.00 16.88 -4.59
CA ASN A 48 -22.90 15.88 -5.16
C ASN A 48 -23.81 15.17 -4.13
N LYS A 49 -23.91 15.66 -2.89
CA LYS A 49 -24.73 15.04 -1.83
C LYS A 49 -26.25 15.02 -2.11
N ASP A 50 -26.72 15.72 -3.13
CA ASP A 50 -28.14 15.76 -3.52
C ASP A 50 -28.53 14.69 -4.56
N ALA A 51 -27.59 13.85 -5.02
CA ALA A 51 -27.88 12.77 -5.94
C ALA A 51 -27.81 11.41 -5.22
N GLU A 52 -28.97 10.91 -4.80
CA GLU A 52 -29.12 9.53 -4.33
C GLU A 52 -28.64 8.53 -5.39
N SER A 53 -27.79 7.59 -4.97
CA SER A 53 -27.70 6.25 -5.55
C SER A 53 -27.40 6.16 -7.07
N ALA A 54 -26.26 6.69 -7.49
CA ALA A 54 -25.55 6.14 -8.65
C ALA A 54 -24.14 5.78 -8.22
N THR A 55 -23.73 4.53 -8.41
CA THR A 55 -22.34 4.10 -8.31
C THR A 55 -21.52 4.91 -9.31
N ILE A 56 -20.90 6.00 -8.84
CA ILE A 56 -20.00 6.77 -9.68
C ILE A 56 -18.74 5.91 -9.85
N ASP A 57 -18.69 5.12 -10.91
CA ASP A 57 -17.45 4.51 -11.41
C ASP A 57 -16.55 5.64 -11.91
N VAL A 58 -15.89 6.32 -10.97
CA VAL A 58 -14.95 7.39 -11.28
C VAL A 58 -13.74 6.73 -11.95
N TYR A 59 -13.63 6.90 -13.27
CA TYR A 59 -12.48 6.40 -14.02
C TYR A 59 -11.28 7.34 -13.85
N TYR A 60 -10.30 6.91 -13.06
CA TYR A 60 -9.16 7.77 -12.68
C TYR A 60 -8.04 7.84 -13.72
N TYR A 61 -8.11 7.01 -14.76
CA TYR A 61 -7.06 6.90 -15.76
C TYR A 61 -7.26 7.85 -16.94
N CYS A 62 -6.19 8.06 -17.69
CA CYS A 62 -6.08 8.98 -18.82
C CYS A 62 -6.34 10.45 -18.44
N ILE A 63 -6.16 11.35 -19.42
CA ILE A 63 -6.48 12.78 -19.30
C ILE A 63 -7.99 12.99 -19.41
N CYS A 64 -8.67 12.16 -20.18
CA CYS A 64 -10.11 12.26 -20.43
C CYS A 64 -10.98 11.81 -19.26
N LYS A 65 -10.46 11.00 -18.32
CA LYS A 65 -11.22 10.47 -17.15
C LYS A 65 -12.49 9.70 -17.53
N LEU A 66 -12.50 9.10 -18.72
CA LEU A 66 -13.60 8.29 -19.23
C LEU A 66 -13.12 6.85 -19.42
N ASP A 67 -13.92 5.88 -18.99
CA ASP A 67 -13.65 4.48 -19.32
C ASP A 67 -14.17 4.20 -20.73
N ILE A 68 -13.26 3.92 -21.66
CA ILE A 68 -13.59 3.59 -23.05
C ILE A 68 -13.39 2.09 -23.22
N PRO A 69 -14.46 1.27 -23.18
CA PRO A 69 -14.33 -0.18 -23.25
C PRO A 69 -13.70 -0.60 -24.59
N GLY A 70 -12.66 -1.43 -24.52
CA GLY A 70 -11.93 -1.92 -25.70
C GLY A 70 -10.82 -0.98 -26.20
N SER A 71 -10.63 0.18 -25.59
CA SER A 71 -9.53 1.08 -25.95
C SER A 71 -8.16 0.52 -25.52
N LYS A 72 -7.15 0.71 -26.36
CA LYS A 72 -5.76 0.36 -26.04
C LYS A 72 -5.11 1.48 -25.23
N MET A 73 -4.37 1.10 -24.20
CA MET A 73 -3.77 2.05 -23.25
C MET A 73 -2.26 1.85 -23.13
N ILE A 74 -1.54 2.96 -22.95
CA ILE A 74 -0.10 2.99 -22.71
C ILE A 74 0.21 3.54 -21.31
N TYR A 75 1.25 2.99 -20.68
CA TYR A 75 1.71 3.39 -19.36
C TYR A 75 2.79 4.48 -19.45
N CYS A 76 2.62 5.58 -18.72
CA CYS A 76 3.66 6.61 -18.59
C CYS A 76 4.69 6.21 -17.54
N GLU A 77 5.95 6.13 -17.94
CA GLU A 77 7.06 5.73 -17.08
C GLU A 77 7.37 6.74 -15.95
N ASN A 78 6.85 7.98 -16.04
CA ASN A 78 6.92 8.92 -14.93
C ASN A 78 5.86 8.60 -13.87
N ARG A 79 6.27 7.84 -12.85
CA ARG A 79 5.42 7.41 -11.73
C ARG A 79 4.78 8.53 -10.91
N ASN A 80 5.29 9.76 -11.00
CA ASN A 80 4.71 10.94 -10.32
C ASN A 80 4.03 11.89 -11.31
N CYS A 81 3.58 11.38 -12.45
CA CYS A 81 2.87 12.14 -13.45
C CYS A 81 1.52 12.62 -12.90
N LYS A 82 1.37 13.94 -12.80
CA LYS A 82 0.12 14.58 -12.35
C LYS A 82 -1.06 14.34 -13.31
N ARG A 83 -0.78 13.96 -14.57
CA ARG A 83 -1.80 13.76 -15.62
C ARG A 83 -2.43 12.38 -15.59
N GLY A 84 -1.84 11.42 -14.88
CA GLY A 84 -2.30 10.03 -14.83
C GLY A 84 -1.19 9.03 -15.11
N ILE A 85 -1.54 7.75 -14.96
CA ILE A 85 -0.61 6.62 -15.05
C ILE A 85 -0.78 5.88 -16.38
N TRP A 86 -2.03 5.66 -16.80
CA TRP A 86 -2.41 5.01 -18.06
C TRP A 86 -3.11 6.01 -18.97
N PHE A 87 -2.88 5.94 -20.27
CA PHE A 87 -3.44 6.85 -21.27
C PHE A 87 -3.96 6.05 -22.46
N HIS A 88 -5.16 6.38 -22.97
CA HIS A 88 -5.65 5.79 -24.23
C HIS A 88 -4.78 6.26 -25.38
N TYR A 89 -4.56 5.38 -26.35
CA TYR A 89 -3.78 5.68 -27.57
C TYR A 89 -4.30 6.93 -28.28
N GLU A 90 -5.61 7.02 -28.48
CA GLU A 90 -6.29 8.18 -29.09
C GLU A 90 -6.13 9.48 -28.29
N CYS A 91 -6.01 9.40 -26.96
CA CYS A 91 -5.88 10.59 -26.11
C CYS A 91 -4.45 11.16 -26.10
N VAL A 92 -3.48 10.44 -26.67
CA VAL A 92 -2.08 10.86 -26.73
C VAL A 92 -1.51 10.77 -28.14
N ASP A 93 -2.40 10.70 -29.14
CA ASP A 93 -2.08 10.62 -30.56
C ASP A 93 -1.08 9.49 -30.88
N LEU A 94 -1.27 8.32 -30.24
CA LEU A 94 -0.52 7.10 -30.55
C LEU A 94 -1.36 6.17 -31.41
N GLU A 95 -0.74 5.58 -32.42
CA GLU A 95 -1.29 4.50 -33.22
C GLU A 95 -0.62 3.18 -32.85
N GLU A 96 -1.28 2.05 -33.11
CA GLU A 96 -0.77 0.73 -32.73
C GLU A 96 0.58 0.38 -33.37
N GLU A 97 0.83 0.87 -34.58
CA GLU A 97 2.09 0.69 -35.31
C GLU A 97 3.23 1.55 -34.75
N ASN A 98 2.89 2.64 -34.05
CA ASN A 98 3.83 3.63 -33.52
C ASN A 98 4.06 3.48 -32.01
N VAL A 99 3.66 2.35 -31.43
CA VAL A 99 3.93 2.05 -30.01
C VAL A 99 5.42 1.78 -29.84
N PRO A 100 6.16 2.61 -29.09
CA PRO A 100 7.58 2.38 -28.91
C PRO A 100 7.82 1.10 -28.11
N GLU A 101 8.73 0.26 -28.61
CA GLU A 101 9.25 -0.87 -27.86
C GLU A 101 10.11 -0.36 -26.69
N GLY A 102 9.47 -0.08 -25.54
CA GLY A 102 10.15 0.30 -24.31
C GLY A 102 9.48 1.43 -23.52
N LEU A 103 10.27 2.41 -23.11
CA LEU A 103 9.88 3.43 -22.14
C LEU A 103 9.13 4.57 -22.82
N TRP A 104 7.86 4.78 -22.49
CA TRP A 104 7.06 5.88 -23.01
C TRP A 104 6.74 6.93 -21.93
N PHE A 105 6.64 8.20 -22.36
CA PHE A 105 6.29 9.33 -21.50
C PHE A 105 5.17 10.14 -22.13
N CYS A 106 4.14 10.47 -21.35
CA CYS A 106 2.99 11.24 -21.84
C CYS A 106 3.27 12.71 -22.17
N SER A 107 4.49 13.20 -21.91
CA SER A 107 4.88 14.59 -22.18
C SER A 107 6.40 14.79 -22.06
N PRO A 108 6.95 15.81 -22.75
CA PRO A 108 8.35 16.20 -22.58
C PRO A 108 8.67 16.66 -21.14
N ALA A 109 7.67 17.08 -20.36
CA ALA A 109 7.83 17.36 -18.94
C ALA A 109 8.14 16.09 -18.14
N CYS A 110 7.42 14.99 -18.41
CA CYS A 110 7.65 13.70 -17.75
C CYS A 110 9.01 13.08 -18.12
N GLU A 111 9.42 13.26 -19.37
CA GLU A 111 10.73 12.83 -19.85
C GLU A 111 11.87 13.62 -19.18
N LYS A 112 11.73 14.95 -19.07
CA LYS A 112 12.69 15.83 -18.38
C LYS A 112 12.82 15.54 -16.88
N GLU A 113 11.72 15.19 -16.21
CA GLU A 113 11.76 14.80 -14.79
C GLU A 113 12.59 13.52 -14.57
N LYS A 114 12.55 12.56 -15.51
CA LYS A 114 13.46 11.40 -15.47
C LYS A 114 14.91 11.79 -15.76
N ALA A 115 15.15 12.70 -16.70
CA ALA A 115 16.49 13.20 -16.99
C ALA A 115 17.12 13.91 -15.78
N LYS A 116 16.34 14.71 -15.03
CA LYS A 116 16.77 15.33 -13.76
C LYS A 116 17.12 14.29 -12.69
N ARG A 117 16.38 13.17 -12.61
CA ARG A 117 16.72 12.06 -11.71
C ARG A 117 18.04 11.38 -12.10
N LYS A 118 18.31 11.20 -13.39
CA LYS A 118 19.59 10.67 -13.88
C LYS A 118 20.75 11.63 -13.59
N SER A 119 20.57 12.94 -13.79
CA SER A 119 21.62 13.94 -13.52
C SER A 119 21.87 14.21 -12.03
N LYS A 120 20.86 14.00 -11.17
CA LYS A 120 21.05 14.00 -9.70
C LYS A 120 21.84 12.79 -9.19
N LYS A 121 22.03 11.75 -9.99
CA LYS A 121 23.00 10.69 -9.69
C LYS A 121 24.42 11.15 -10.07
N LYS A 122 24.79 12.36 -9.67
CA LYS A 122 26.21 12.74 -9.58
C LYS A 122 26.77 11.91 -8.44
N VAL A 123 27.60 10.93 -8.79
CA VAL A 123 28.45 10.20 -7.84
C VAL A 123 29.14 11.27 -6.99
N CYS A 124 28.70 11.43 -5.75
CA CYS A 124 29.35 12.34 -4.83
C CYS A 124 30.72 11.74 -4.45
N VAL A 125 31.65 12.56 -3.95
CA VAL A 125 32.95 12.05 -3.44
C VAL A 125 32.73 11.00 -2.33
N ALA A 126 31.61 11.09 -1.61
CA ALA A 126 31.19 10.05 -0.67
C ALA A 126 30.83 8.71 -1.36
N ASP A 127 30.27 8.72 -2.57
CA ASP A 127 29.96 7.50 -3.34
C ASP A 127 31.22 6.79 -3.89
N SER A 128 32.36 7.49 -4.04
CA SER A 128 33.63 6.86 -4.39
C SER A 128 34.39 6.28 -3.20
N LEU A 129 34.07 6.75 -1.98
CA LEU A 129 34.58 6.21 -0.71
C LEU A 129 33.66 5.13 -0.09
N LEU A 130 32.47 4.90 -0.68
CA LEU A 130 31.56 3.84 -0.23
C LEU A 130 32.13 2.46 -0.58
N ASP A 131 32.42 1.67 0.46
CA ASP A 131 32.75 0.26 0.30
C ASP A 131 31.51 -0.52 -0.16
N ARG A 132 31.35 -0.63 -1.48
CA ARG A 132 30.25 -1.36 -2.11
C ARG A 132 30.25 -2.83 -1.72
N LYS A 133 31.43 -3.44 -1.49
CA LYS A 133 31.54 -4.84 -1.08
C LYS A 133 31.05 -5.00 0.35
N GLY A 134 31.52 -4.15 1.26
CA GLY A 134 31.06 -4.10 2.65
C GLY A 134 29.55 -3.89 2.76
N LEU A 135 28.99 -2.91 2.04
CA LEU A 135 27.54 -2.64 2.04
C LEU A 135 26.73 -3.80 1.48
N TYR A 136 27.21 -4.44 0.41
CA TYR A 136 26.57 -5.63 -0.13
C TYR A 136 26.55 -6.76 0.90
N VAL A 137 27.69 -7.04 1.54
CA VAL A 137 27.81 -8.06 2.59
C VAL A 137 26.88 -7.75 3.77
N SER A 138 26.88 -6.52 4.27
CA SER A 138 25.97 -6.08 5.33
C SER A 138 24.51 -6.28 4.94
N LYS A 139 24.13 -5.97 3.69
CA LYS A 139 22.76 -6.17 3.18
C LYS A 139 22.38 -7.65 3.10
N VAL A 140 23.27 -8.51 2.62
CA VAL A 140 23.04 -9.96 2.55
C VAL A 140 22.88 -10.53 3.96
N ILE A 141 23.77 -10.18 4.89
CA ILE A 141 23.68 -10.60 6.29
C ILE A 141 22.38 -10.12 6.92
N TRP A 142 22.05 -8.83 6.77
CA TRP A 142 20.82 -8.27 7.30
C TRP A 142 19.57 -8.98 6.74
N SER A 143 19.54 -9.27 5.43
CA SER A 143 18.42 -9.99 4.81
C SER A 143 18.29 -11.41 5.34
N GLY A 144 19.41 -12.13 5.46
CA GLY A 144 19.43 -13.51 5.97
C GLY A 144 19.02 -13.61 7.43
N LEU A 145 19.53 -12.72 8.28
CA LEU A 145 19.13 -12.61 9.68
C LEU A 145 17.65 -12.25 9.81
N ASN A 146 17.16 -11.28 9.04
CA ASN A 146 15.75 -10.94 9.03
C ASN A 146 14.85 -12.12 8.63
N GLN A 147 15.24 -12.90 7.62
CA GLN A 147 14.49 -14.08 7.22
C GLN A 147 14.46 -15.14 8.32
N LYS A 148 15.59 -15.33 9.04
CA LYS A 148 15.66 -16.24 10.19
C LYS A 148 14.74 -15.80 11.33
N VAL A 149 14.77 -14.53 11.72
CA VAL A 149 13.93 -13.98 12.80
C VAL A 149 12.45 -14.03 12.43
N ARG A 150 12.10 -13.73 11.17
CA ARG A 150 10.72 -13.86 10.68
C ARG A 150 10.21 -15.30 10.76
N ARG A 151 11.04 -16.26 10.33
CA ARG A 151 10.69 -17.68 10.40
C ARG A 151 10.53 -18.14 11.84
N ASP A 152 11.40 -17.69 12.73
CA ASP A 152 11.32 -17.97 14.17
C ASP A 152 10.02 -17.42 14.78
N ALA A 153 9.67 -16.17 14.50
CA ALA A 153 8.42 -15.55 14.95
C ALA A 153 7.17 -16.31 14.48
N ILE A 154 7.16 -16.81 13.23
CA ILE A 154 6.09 -17.66 12.72
C ILE A 154 6.04 -18.99 13.48
N ARG A 155 7.18 -19.67 13.64
CA ARG A 155 7.27 -20.99 14.29
C ARG A 155 6.83 -20.96 15.74
N GLU A 156 7.10 -19.87 16.46
CA GLU A 156 6.69 -19.67 17.85
C GLU A 156 5.32 -18.99 18.01
N ASN A 157 4.66 -18.62 16.90
CA ASN A 157 3.43 -17.83 16.89
C ASN A 157 3.54 -16.52 17.72
N ASP A 158 4.67 -15.82 17.60
CA ASP A 158 4.90 -14.54 18.27
C ASP A 158 4.25 -13.40 17.45
N GLY A 159 3.01 -13.10 17.80
CA GLY A 159 2.22 -12.06 17.15
C GLY A 159 2.89 -10.68 17.19
N GLU A 160 3.57 -10.31 18.27
CA GLU A 160 4.22 -9.00 18.38
C GLU A 160 5.38 -8.87 17.39
N ARG A 161 6.24 -9.90 17.30
CA ARG A 161 7.34 -9.92 16.32
C ARG A 161 6.82 -9.96 14.89
N ILE A 162 5.77 -10.73 14.62
CA ILE A 162 5.13 -10.75 13.30
C ILE A 162 4.67 -9.34 12.90
N ILE A 163 4.01 -8.61 13.79
CA ILE A 163 3.55 -7.25 13.52
C ILE A 163 4.70 -6.24 13.38
N LEU A 164 5.78 -6.41 14.14
CA LEU A 164 7.00 -5.64 13.93
C LEU A 164 7.57 -5.83 12.52
N HIS A 165 7.55 -7.04 11.99
CA HIS A 165 7.98 -7.31 10.61
C HIS A 165 7.08 -6.61 9.58
N TRP A 166 5.76 -6.56 9.80
CA TRP A 166 4.85 -5.79 8.94
C TRP A 166 5.18 -4.29 8.90
N LYS A 167 5.65 -3.71 10.03
CA LYS A 167 6.13 -2.31 10.06
C LYS A 167 7.36 -2.12 9.17
N MET A 168 8.31 -3.06 9.23
CA MET A 168 9.51 -3.01 8.38
C MET A 168 9.17 -3.24 6.90
N ASP A 169 8.20 -4.11 6.61
CA ASP A 169 7.80 -4.45 5.24
C ASP A 169 7.08 -3.28 4.55
N LEU A 170 6.37 -2.42 5.29
CA LEU A 170 5.79 -1.20 4.73
C LEU A 170 6.82 -0.31 4.02
N LEU A 171 8.01 -0.16 4.60
CA LEU A 171 9.10 0.61 4.00
C LEU A 171 9.54 -0.03 2.68
N GLN A 172 9.65 -1.37 2.65
CA GLN A 172 10.03 -2.10 1.43
C GLN A 172 8.93 -2.02 0.36
N PHE A 173 7.65 -2.11 0.75
CA PHE A 173 6.52 -1.98 -0.17
C PHE A 173 6.47 -0.59 -0.78
N PHE A 174 6.79 0.45 0.00
CA PHE A 174 6.89 1.81 -0.49
C PHE A 174 8.05 1.98 -1.47
N GLU A 175 9.26 1.54 -1.10
CA GLU A 175 10.47 1.64 -1.93
C GLU A 175 10.31 0.89 -3.27
N LYS A 176 9.70 -0.30 -3.24
CA LYS A 176 9.47 -1.13 -4.43
C LYS A 176 8.20 -0.77 -5.19
N HIS A 177 7.43 0.22 -4.74
CA HIS A 177 6.17 0.64 -5.35
C HIS A 177 5.14 -0.48 -5.50
N HIS A 178 4.85 -1.16 -4.39
CA HIS A 178 3.86 -2.21 -4.29
C HIS A 178 2.59 -1.70 -3.57
N PRO A 179 1.73 -0.89 -4.22
CA PRO A 179 0.66 -0.14 -3.56
C PRO A 179 -0.39 -1.05 -2.91
N LYS A 180 -0.70 -2.18 -3.53
CA LYS A 180 -1.63 -3.18 -2.98
C LYS A 180 -1.13 -3.71 -1.63
N TYR A 181 0.14 -4.12 -1.57
CA TYR A 181 0.74 -4.66 -0.35
C TYR A 181 0.94 -3.58 0.71
N PHE A 182 1.30 -2.36 0.29
CA PHE A 182 1.39 -1.21 1.18
C PHE A 182 0.05 -0.91 1.85
N LEU A 183 -1.05 -0.85 1.08
CA LEU A 183 -2.38 -0.58 1.60
C LEU A 183 -2.86 -1.67 2.56
N ILE A 184 -2.59 -2.95 2.25
CA ILE A 184 -2.92 -4.08 3.13
C ILE A 184 -2.14 -3.98 4.44
N GLY A 185 -0.82 -3.75 4.37
CA GLY A 185 0.02 -3.59 5.55
C GLY A 185 -0.39 -2.41 6.42
N PHE A 186 -0.72 -1.27 5.79
CA PHE A 186 -1.18 -0.08 6.48
C PHE A 186 -2.50 -0.34 7.22
N ARG A 187 -3.49 -0.96 6.54
CA ARG A 187 -4.78 -1.32 7.16
C ARG A 187 -4.59 -2.28 8.33
N LEU A 188 -3.73 -3.29 8.20
CA LEU A 188 -3.44 -4.22 9.30
C LEU A 188 -2.90 -3.49 10.52
N LEU A 189 -1.90 -2.62 10.34
CA LEU A 189 -1.31 -1.86 11.44
C LEU A 189 -2.32 -0.88 12.05
N ALA A 190 -3.10 -0.16 11.24
CA ALA A 190 -4.13 0.75 11.73
C ALA A 190 -5.18 0.01 12.58
N SER A 191 -5.65 -1.16 12.10
CA SER A 191 -6.57 -2.02 12.86
C SER A 191 -5.98 -2.40 14.22
N ILE A 192 -4.73 -2.88 14.26
CA ILE A 192 -4.09 -3.33 15.51
C ILE A 192 -3.87 -2.19 16.52
N ASN A 193 -3.69 -0.95 16.04
CA ASN A 193 -3.42 0.20 16.92
C ASN A 193 -4.69 0.97 17.34
N GLY A 194 -5.89 0.50 17.00
CA GLY A 194 -7.13 1.11 17.51
C GLY A 194 -8.28 1.24 16.52
N ALA A 195 -8.07 1.00 15.23
CA ALA A 195 -9.15 1.16 14.24
C ALA A 195 -10.24 0.07 14.33
N VAL A 196 -10.05 -0.97 15.13
CA VAL A 196 -11.06 -2.01 15.40
C VAL A 196 -11.17 -2.31 16.90
N SER A 197 -12.20 -3.05 17.32
CA SER A 197 -12.41 -3.43 18.73
C SER A 197 -11.22 -4.21 19.32
N THR A 198 -11.01 -4.11 20.63
CA THR A 198 -9.90 -4.77 21.35
C THR A 198 -9.83 -6.28 21.08
N ARG A 199 -10.98 -6.95 21.00
CA ARG A 199 -11.08 -8.36 20.62
C ARG A 199 -10.53 -8.62 19.22
N LEU A 200 -10.91 -7.80 18.23
CA LEU A 200 -10.41 -7.93 16.86
C LEU A 200 -8.93 -7.59 16.77
N GLN A 201 -8.43 -6.61 17.53
CA GLN A 201 -6.99 -6.32 17.61
C GLN A 201 -6.20 -7.54 18.08
N HIS A 202 -6.67 -8.20 19.15
CA HIS A 202 -6.07 -9.43 19.66
C HIS A 202 -6.11 -10.55 18.62
N THR A 203 -7.25 -10.79 17.98
CA THR A 203 -7.38 -11.81 16.93
C THR A 203 -6.46 -11.52 15.74
N LEU A 204 -6.41 -10.28 15.24
CA LEU A 204 -5.56 -9.91 14.11
C LEU A 204 -4.06 -10.07 14.41
N LYS A 205 -3.67 -9.90 15.66
CA LYS A 205 -2.28 -10.08 16.12
C LYS A 205 -1.90 -11.56 16.27
N TRP A 206 -2.75 -12.36 16.91
CA TRP A 206 -2.41 -13.73 17.34
C TRP A 206 -2.96 -14.85 16.43
N ASN A 207 -4.01 -14.58 15.65
CA ASN A 207 -4.59 -15.55 14.70
C ASN A 207 -3.93 -15.43 13.32
N ARG A 208 -2.61 -15.61 13.27
CA ARG A 208 -1.77 -15.44 12.06
C ARG A 208 -1.10 -16.73 11.58
N CYS A 209 -0.98 -17.71 12.46
CA CYS A 209 -0.32 -18.99 12.19
C CYS A 209 -1.22 -20.15 12.58
N VAL A 210 -0.97 -21.32 12.00
CA VAL A 210 -1.68 -22.56 12.28
C VAL A 210 -0.68 -23.67 12.60
N ASN A 211 -1.04 -24.59 13.48
CA ASN A 211 -0.19 -25.72 13.87
C ASN A 211 -0.82 -27.03 13.39
N VAL A 212 -0.46 -27.47 12.18
CA VAL A 212 -1.04 -28.67 11.55
C VAL A 212 -0.54 -29.96 12.22
N ASN A 213 0.77 -30.02 12.51
CA ASN A 213 1.43 -31.24 12.98
C ASN A 213 1.45 -31.37 14.52
N GLY A 214 1.00 -30.32 15.23
CA GLY A 214 1.19 -30.19 16.67
C GLY A 214 2.67 -29.99 17.07
N ARG A 215 2.89 -29.77 18.38
CA ARG A 215 4.18 -29.47 19.04
C ARG A 215 4.64 -28.01 18.92
N ALA A 216 5.47 -27.59 19.87
CA ALA A 216 6.06 -26.25 19.89
C ALA A 216 7.00 -26.03 18.70
N GLY A 217 7.07 -24.81 18.17
CA GLY A 217 7.94 -24.47 17.05
C GLY A 217 7.51 -25.04 15.70
N ASN A 218 6.32 -25.62 15.56
CA ASN A 218 5.82 -26.24 14.32
C ASN A 218 4.69 -25.44 13.66
N ASN A 219 4.48 -24.20 14.07
CA ASN A 219 3.52 -23.30 13.45
C ASN A 219 3.96 -22.94 12.01
N ILE A 220 2.99 -22.86 11.11
CA ILE A 220 3.14 -22.35 9.75
C ILE A 220 2.26 -21.11 9.55
N ALA A 221 2.63 -20.26 8.60
CA ALA A 221 1.81 -19.10 8.26
C ALA A 221 0.44 -19.57 7.73
N MET A 222 -0.63 -18.89 8.16
CA MET A 222 -1.99 -19.23 7.73
C MET A 222 -2.17 -19.14 6.20
N ASP A 223 -1.45 -18.22 5.54
CA ASP A 223 -1.43 -18.09 4.08
C ASP A 223 -0.86 -19.33 3.38
N LEU A 224 0.20 -19.92 3.96
CA LEU A 224 0.78 -21.17 3.45
C LEU A 224 -0.19 -22.35 3.61
N GLN A 225 -0.95 -22.39 4.71
CA GLN A 225 -1.98 -23.41 4.88
C GLN A 225 -3.11 -23.27 3.85
N MET A 226 -3.52 -22.05 3.55
CA MET A 226 -4.51 -21.79 2.49
C MET A 226 -3.99 -22.23 1.13
N GLU A 227 -2.70 -22.10 0.86
CA GLU A 227 -2.08 -22.64 -0.36
C GLU A 227 -2.17 -24.16 -0.42
N TYR A 228 -1.93 -24.87 0.69
CA TYR A 228 -2.09 -26.33 0.74
C TYR A 228 -3.54 -26.74 0.47
N TYR A 229 -4.52 -26.11 1.12
CA TYR A 229 -5.94 -26.39 0.85
C TYR A 229 -6.33 -26.14 -0.61
N ASN A 230 -5.84 -25.05 -1.21
CA ASN A 230 -6.09 -24.75 -2.62
C ASN A 230 -5.48 -25.81 -3.55
N LYS A 231 -4.31 -26.35 -3.22
CA LYS A 231 -3.66 -27.42 -4.00
C LYS A 231 -4.43 -28.73 -3.87
N GLU A 232 -4.85 -29.11 -2.66
CA GLU A 232 -5.68 -30.30 -2.44
C GLU A 232 -7.00 -30.22 -3.20
N TYR A 233 -7.71 -29.10 -3.09
CA TYR A 233 -8.98 -28.86 -3.80
C TYR A 233 -8.82 -28.96 -5.32
N LYS A 234 -7.79 -28.33 -5.89
CA LYS A 234 -7.54 -28.43 -7.34
C LYS A 234 -7.21 -29.87 -7.73
N GLY A 235 -6.40 -30.57 -6.94
CA GLY A 235 -6.04 -31.96 -7.18
C GLY A 235 -7.26 -32.91 -7.21
N THR A 236 -8.21 -32.75 -6.29
CA THR A 236 -9.44 -33.57 -6.27
C THR A 236 -10.35 -33.28 -7.45
N VAL A 237 -10.50 -32.01 -7.85
CA VAL A 237 -11.28 -31.64 -9.05
C VAL A 237 -10.67 -32.27 -10.31
N PHE A 238 -9.34 -32.27 -10.45
CA PHE A 238 -8.70 -32.94 -11.59
C PHE A 238 -8.95 -34.45 -11.60
N LEU A 239 -8.91 -35.11 -10.43
CA LEU A 239 -9.19 -36.55 -10.32
C LEU A 239 -10.64 -36.89 -10.70
N ILE A 240 -11.61 -36.09 -10.25
CA ILE A 240 -13.04 -36.27 -10.59
C ILE A 240 -13.27 -36.09 -12.10
N ASN A 241 -12.64 -35.10 -12.72
CA ASN A 241 -12.78 -34.87 -14.16
C ASN A 241 -12.05 -35.91 -15.03
N SER A 242 -11.12 -36.70 -14.46
CA SER A 242 -10.44 -37.80 -15.15
C SER A 242 -11.10 -39.17 -14.92
N ILE A 243 -12.07 -39.27 -14.02
CA ILE A 243 -12.91 -40.45 -13.89
C ILE A 243 -14.12 -40.22 -14.81
N GLU A 244 -14.03 -40.67 -16.06
CA GLU A 244 -15.22 -40.95 -16.85
C GLU A 244 -16.03 -41.99 -16.07
N ILE A 245 -17.05 -41.54 -15.36
CA ILE A 245 -18.04 -42.41 -14.75
C ILE A 245 -18.76 -43.05 -15.95
N PRO A 246 -18.64 -44.38 -16.18
CA PRO A 246 -19.44 -44.99 -17.21
C PRO A 246 -20.90 -44.84 -16.76
N PHE A 247 -21.63 -43.98 -17.46
CA PHE A 247 -23.08 -43.95 -17.39
C PHE A 247 -23.56 -45.33 -17.81
N PHE A 248 -24.01 -46.12 -16.84
CA PHE A 248 -24.85 -47.31 -17.08
C PHE A 248 -26.26 -46.87 -17.47
#